data_AF-A0A058ZWB9-F1
#
_entry.id   AF-A0A058ZWB9-F1
#
_cell.length_a   1.000
_cell.length_b   1.000
_cell.length_c   1.000
_cell.angle_alpha   90.00
_cell.angle_beta   90.00
_cell.angle_gamma   90.00
#
_symmetry.space_group_name_H-M   'P 1'
#
loop_
_entity.id
_entity.type
_entity.pdbx_description
1 polymer ?
#
loop_
_entity_poly.entity_id
_entity_poly.type
_entity_poly.pdbx_seq_one_letter_code
_entity_poly.pdbx_strand_id
1 'polypeptide(L)'
;IIATVIIAMAYQAGISPPCSVWDDDHKDNQGKILHFAGTSIMAANNPKGYTMFLTYNTISFLASLSTIFLLISGFPLGKKVLTRILMVTMWVTIIFTALTYLLSMLAFLHVHRNSEDGAAPIPVAALFMFVFLCAVAILFLFHTVRYLRKILKSSRIGHQDV
;
A
#
# COMPACT_ATOMS: atom_id res chain seq x y z
N ILE A 1 -8.39 -0.90 16.05
CA ILE A 1 -9.32 -1.47 15.05
C ILE A 1 -8.79 -1.28 13.62
N ILE A 2 -8.47 -0.06 13.17
CA ILE A 2 -7.97 0.14 11.79
C ILE A 2 -6.66 -0.63 11.55
N ALA A 3 -5.66 -0.50 12.42
CA ALA A 3 -4.37 -1.20 12.27
C ALA A 3 -4.51 -2.73 12.26
N THR A 4 -5.39 -3.29 13.09
CA THR A 4 -5.66 -4.74 13.14
C THR A 4 -6.30 -5.25 11.85
N VAL A 5 -7.22 -4.48 11.25
CA VAL A 5 -7.85 -4.82 9.97
C VAL A 5 -6.82 -4.81 8.84
N ILE A 6 -5.95 -3.81 8.79
CA ILE A 6 -4.93 -3.69 7.73
C ILE A 6 -3.89 -4.81 7.83
N ILE A 7 -3.47 -5.18 9.05
CA ILE A 7 -2.61 -6.34 9.30
C ILE A 7 -3.25 -7.62 8.77
N ALA A 8 -4.53 -7.86 9.10
CA ALA A 8 -5.22 -9.05 8.63
C ALA A 8 -5.31 -9.11 7.11
N MET A 9 -5.65 -7.99 6.46
CA MET A 9 -5.72 -7.88 5.00
C MET A 9 -4.34 -8.09 4.34
N ALA A 10 -3.28 -7.47 4.87
CA ALA A 10 -1.94 -7.61 4.33
C ALA A 10 -1.37 -9.03 4.56
N TYR A 11 -1.71 -9.67 5.69
CA TYR A 11 -1.41 -11.07 5.94
C TYR A 11 -2.09 -11.98 4.93
N GLN A 12 -3.40 -11.80 4.72
CA GLN A 12 -4.15 -12.56 3.71
C GLN A 12 -3.58 -12.37 2.30
N ALA A 13 -3.25 -11.13 1.91
CA ALA A 13 -2.63 -10.85 0.62
C ALA A 13 -1.21 -11.41 0.47
N GLY A 14 -0.50 -11.65 1.58
CA GLY A 14 0.84 -12.24 1.59
C GLY A 14 0.82 -13.76 1.40
N ILE A 15 -0.14 -14.45 2.01
CA ILE A 15 -0.30 -15.92 1.88
C ILE A 15 -1.05 -16.30 0.60
N SER A 16 -1.91 -15.42 0.10
CA SER A 16 -2.70 -15.61 -1.10
C SER A 16 -2.53 -14.39 -1.99
N PRO A 17 -1.52 -14.40 -2.89
CA PRO A 17 -1.30 -13.26 -3.77
C PRO A 17 -2.54 -12.99 -4.61
N PRO A 18 -2.86 -11.72 -4.87
CA PRO A 18 -4.12 -11.34 -5.53
C PRO A 18 -4.24 -11.96 -6.92
N CYS A 19 -3.12 -12.09 -7.65
CA CYS A 19 -3.11 -12.89 -8.86
C CYS A 19 -2.92 -14.35 -8.46
N SER A 20 -3.91 -15.19 -8.80
CA SER A 20 -3.92 -16.64 -8.52
C SER A 20 -2.54 -17.27 -8.76
N VAL A 21 -2.26 -18.34 -8.04
CA VAL A 21 -1.10 -19.17 -8.33
C VAL A 21 -1.43 -20.08 -9.52
N TRP A 22 -0.41 -20.46 -10.28
CA TRP A 22 -0.57 -21.54 -11.25
C TRP A 22 -0.86 -22.85 -10.50
N ASP A 23 -1.92 -23.55 -10.89
CA ASP A 23 -2.29 -24.84 -10.29
C ASP A 23 -1.45 -26.01 -10.82
N ASP A 24 -0.90 -25.89 -12.04
CA ASP A 24 -0.14 -26.93 -12.72
C ASP A 24 1.25 -26.45 -13.22
N ASP A 25 2.18 -27.38 -13.34
CA ASP A 25 3.50 -27.14 -13.95
C ASP A 25 3.36 -26.95 -15.47
N HIS A 26 3.56 -25.72 -15.96
CA HIS A 26 3.51 -25.44 -17.39
C HIS A 26 4.88 -25.69 -18.01
N LYS A 27 4.96 -26.63 -18.96
CA LYS A 27 6.18 -26.95 -19.72
C LYS A 27 6.02 -26.47 -21.17
N ASP A 28 7.08 -25.89 -21.71
CA ASP A 28 7.20 -25.62 -23.15
C ASP A 28 7.26 -26.95 -23.93
N ASN A 29 7.01 -26.90 -25.23
CA ASN A 29 7.08 -28.01 -26.19
C ASN A 29 8.44 -28.75 -26.18
N GLN A 30 9.48 -28.13 -25.61
CA GLN A 30 10.83 -28.67 -25.45
C GLN A 30 11.06 -29.32 -24.06
N GLY A 31 10.01 -29.43 -23.22
CA GLY A 31 10.07 -29.99 -21.87
C GLY A 31 10.65 -29.05 -20.81
N LYS A 32 10.97 -27.81 -21.16
CA LYS A 32 11.48 -26.80 -20.23
C LYS A 32 10.32 -26.23 -19.39
N ILE A 33 10.49 -26.23 -18.08
CA ILE A 33 9.49 -25.69 -17.15
C ILE A 33 9.46 -24.16 -17.31
N LEU A 34 8.32 -23.63 -17.71
CA LEU A 34 8.06 -22.19 -17.86
C LEU A 34 7.71 -21.59 -16.50
N HIS A 35 6.78 -22.21 -15.77
CA HIS A 35 6.41 -21.85 -14.40
C HIS A 35 6.02 -23.11 -13.61
N PHE A 36 6.40 -23.14 -12.33
CA PHE A 36 6.03 -24.19 -11.40
C PHE A 36 4.68 -23.89 -10.74
N ALA A 37 3.93 -24.94 -10.40
CA ALA A 37 2.76 -24.84 -9.55
C ALA A 37 3.09 -24.08 -8.25
N GLY A 38 2.19 -23.18 -7.83
CA GLY A 38 2.42 -22.29 -6.69
C GLY A 38 3.19 -21.00 -7.01
N THR A 39 3.69 -20.82 -8.24
CA THR A 39 4.23 -19.53 -8.68
C THR A 39 3.07 -18.55 -8.92
N SER A 40 3.11 -17.37 -8.29
CA SER A 40 2.09 -16.33 -8.56
C SER A 40 2.12 -15.94 -10.05
N ILE A 41 0.97 -15.92 -10.70
CA ILE A 41 0.81 -15.47 -12.09
C ILE A 41 1.38 -14.05 -12.29
N MET A 42 1.33 -13.21 -11.25
CA MET A 42 1.92 -11.86 -11.27
C MET A 42 3.45 -11.88 -11.29
N ALA A 43 4.08 -12.82 -10.57
CA ALA A 43 5.55 -12.97 -10.55
C ALA A 43 6.08 -13.48 -11.90
N ALA A 44 5.31 -14.37 -12.54
CA ALA A 44 5.60 -14.90 -13.87
C ALA A 44 5.49 -13.83 -14.96
N ASN A 45 4.41 -13.05 -14.96
CA ASN A 45 4.09 -12.12 -16.05
C ASN A 45 4.74 -10.73 -15.87
N ASN A 46 4.95 -10.27 -14.63
CA ASN A 46 5.57 -8.97 -14.37
C ASN A 46 6.42 -8.98 -13.08
N PRO A 47 7.65 -9.51 -13.11
CA PRO A 47 8.47 -9.70 -11.92
C PRO A 47 8.77 -8.38 -11.19
N LYS A 48 8.97 -7.28 -11.94
CA LYS A 48 9.21 -5.95 -11.35
C LYS A 48 7.99 -5.43 -10.57
N GLY A 49 6.79 -5.58 -11.13
CA GLY A 49 5.55 -5.17 -10.47
C GLY A 49 5.24 -6.01 -9.23
N TYR A 50 5.53 -7.31 -9.29
CA TYR A 50 5.38 -8.23 -8.15
C TYR A 50 6.29 -7.85 -6.97
N THR A 51 7.57 -7.55 -7.22
CA THR A 51 8.49 -7.10 -6.16
C THR A 51 8.03 -5.79 -5.51
N MET A 52 7.55 -4.83 -6.30
CA MET A 52 7.01 -3.58 -5.78
C MET A 52 5.75 -3.80 -4.95
N PHE A 53 4.83 -4.66 -5.42
CA PHE A 53 3.63 -5.05 -4.68
C PHE A 53 3.95 -5.65 -3.31
N LEU A 54 4.85 -6.63 -3.26
CA LEU A 54 5.26 -7.25 -2.00
C LEU A 54 5.93 -6.25 -1.06
N THR A 55 6.75 -5.35 -1.60
CA THR A 55 7.45 -4.34 -0.81
C THR A 55 6.45 -3.38 -0.17
N TYR A 56 5.51 -2.83 -0.95
CA TYR A 56 4.50 -1.91 -0.42
C TYR A 56 3.53 -2.58 0.54
N ASN A 57 3.14 -3.84 0.28
CA ASN A 57 2.31 -4.62 1.21
C ASN A 57 3.03 -4.85 2.55
N THR A 58 4.32 -5.22 2.49
CA THR A 58 5.13 -5.45 3.69
C THR A 58 5.34 -4.17 4.50
N ILE A 59 5.56 -3.04 3.84
CA ILE A 59 5.68 -1.74 4.51
C ILE A 59 4.38 -1.37 5.23
N SER A 60 3.23 -1.56 4.58
CA SER A 60 1.92 -1.30 5.21
C SER A 60 1.66 -2.22 6.40
N PHE A 61 2.00 -3.51 6.26
CA PHE A 61 1.91 -4.49 7.33
C PHE A 61 2.78 -4.09 8.53
N LEU A 62 4.05 -3.77 8.28
CA LEU A 62 5.00 -3.39 9.34
C LEU A 62 4.61 -2.08 10.00
N ALA A 63 4.19 -1.06 9.25
CA ALA A 63 3.71 0.21 9.79
C ALA A 63 2.47 0.03 10.69
N SER A 64 1.57 -0.86 10.29
CA SER A 64 0.40 -1.22 11.10
C SER A 64 0.80 -1.99 12.37
N LEU A 65 1.77 -2.91 12.26
CA LEU A 65 2.29 -3.67 13.38
C LEU A 65 3.00 -2.77 14.40
N SER A 66 3.83 -1.83 13.93
CA SER A 66 4.44 -0.80 14.76
C SER A 66 3.39 0.07 15.45
N THR A 67 2.28 0.39 14.78
CA THR A 67 1.18 1.14 15.37
C THR A 67 0.50 0.38 16.52
N ILE A 68 0.24 -0.93 16.33
CA ILE A 68 -0.30 -1.77 17.41
C ILE A 68 0.69 -1.90 18.55
N PHE A 69 1.97 -2.13 18.25
CA PHE A 69 3.02 -2.23 19.26
C PHE A 69 3.11 -0.95 20.09
N LEU A 70 3.09 0.23 19.45
CA LEU A 70 3.06 1.53 20.14
C LEU A 70 1.81 1.71 21.02
N LEU A 71 0.66 1.21 20.58
CA LEU A 71 -0.57 1.22 21.39
C LEU A 71 -0.49 0.28 22.60
N ILE A 72 0.06 -0.92 22.43
CA ILE A 72 0.11 -1.96 23.46
C ILE A 72 1.24 -1.70 24.46
N SER A 73 2.40 -1.25 24.01
CA SER A 73 3.57 -1.00 24.87
C SER A 73 3.32 0.11 25.90
N GLY A 74 2.18 0.81 25.84
CA GLY A 74 1.80 1.80 26.86
C GLY A 74 2.87 2.86 27.08
N PHE A 75 3.66 3.16 26.03
CA PHE A 75 4.87 3.94 26.18
C PHE A 75 4.51 5.32 26.74
N PRO A 76 5.21 5.83 27.78
CA PRO A 76 4.92 7.10 28.41
C PRO A 76 5.33 8.30 27.53
N LEU A 77 5.21 8.19 26.21
CA LEU A 77 5.31 9.31 25.31
C LEU A 77 4.17 10.27 25.64
N GLY A 78 4.48 11.54 25.87
CA GLY A 78 3.46 12.54 26.13
C GLY A 78 2.33 12.43 25.10
N LYS A 79 1.07 12.48 25.56
CA LYS A 79 -0.13 12.22 24.72
C LYS A 79 -0.08 12.92 23.35
N LYS A 80 0.45 14.15 23.30
CA LYS A 80 0.66 14.92 22.07
C LYS A 80 1.65 14.28 21.09
N VAL A 81 2.74 13.71 21.57
CA VAL A 81 3.77 13.04 20.75
C VAL A 81 3.26 11.70 20.26
N LEU A 82 2.63 10.90 21.14
CA LEU A 82 2.03 9.62 20.76
C LEU A 82 0.98 9.81 19.64
N THR A 83 0.04 10.75 19.82
CA THR A 83 -0.96 11.04 18.77
C THR A 83 -0.32 11.50 17.46
N ARG A 84 0.79 12.25 17.51
CA ARG A 84 1.51 12.64 16.28
C ARG A 84 2.13 11.45 15.56
N ILE A 85 2.82 10.57 16.30
CA ILE A 85 3.43 9.37 15.71
C ILE A 85 2.35 8.50 15.08
N LEU A 86 1.24 8.26 15.80
CA LEU A 86 0.10 7.49 15.29
C LEU A 86 -0.55 8.11 14.05
N MET A 87 -0.64 9.44 13.99
CA MET A 87 -1.13 10.13 12.80
C MET A 87 -0.20 9.89 11.61
N VAL A 88 1.12 10.06 11.80
CA VAL A 88 2.10 9.84 10.73
C VAL A 88 2.08 8.38 10.25
N THR A 89 2.09 7.41 11.17
CA THR A 89 2.04 5.99 10.79
C THR A 89 0.75 5.65 10.05
N MET A 90 -0.40 6.22 10.44
CA MET A 90 -1.66 6.04 9.71
C MET A 90 -1.61 6.56 8.27
N TRP A 91 -1.06 7.77 8.05
CA TRP A 91 -0.91 8.31 6.69
C TRP A 91 -0.02 7.43 5.82
N VAL A 92 1.12 6.98 6.37
CA VAL A 92 2.03 6.04 5.70
C VAL A 92 1.26 4.77 5.33
N THR A 93 0.60 4.12 6.30
CA THR A 93 -0.16 2.89 6.07
C THR A 93 -1.21 3.06 4.97
N ILE A 94 -1.99 4.14 4.96
CA ILE A 94 -3.03 4.39 3.96
C ILE A 94 -2.42 4.52 2.55
N ILE A 95 -1.36 5.32 2.40
CA ILE A 95 -0.70 5.54 1.10
C ILE A 95 -0.13 4.23 0.55
N PHE A 96 0.61 3.49 1.38
CA PHE A 96 1.22 2.23 0.97
C PHE A 96 0.16 1.16 0.66
N THR A 97 -0.92 1.07 1.43
CA THR A 97 -2.04 0.15 1.14
C THR A 97 -2.73 0.50 -0.18
N ALA A 98 -2.96 1.78 -0.44
CA ALA A 98 -3.58 2.23 -1.70
C ALA A 98 -2.69 1.94 -2.91
N LEU A 99 -1.36 2.13 -2.78
CA LEU A 99 -0.40 1.77 -3.82
C LEU A 99 -0.37 0.26 -4.08
N THR A 100 -0.36 -0.56 -3.03
CA THR A 100 -0.44 -2.02 -3.12
C THR A 100 -1.69 -2.46 -3.89
N TYR A 101 -2.84 -1.86 -3.58
CA TYR A 101 -4.09 -2.16 -4.30
C TYR A 101 -4.04 -1.75 -5.77
N LEU A 102 -3.49 -0.56 -6.06
CA LEU A 102 -3.33 -0.07 -7.44
C LEU A 102 -2.45 -1.01 -8.29
N LEU A 103 -1.32 -1.48 -7.74
CA LEU A 103 -0.44 -2.42 -8.43
C LEU A 103 -1.08 -3.78 -8.64
N SER A 104 -1.82 -4.28 -7.64
CA SER A 104 -2.60 -5.51 -7.76
C SER A 104 -3.59 -5.41 -8.91
N MET A 105 -4.37 -4.33 -8.96
CA MET A 105 -5.35 -4.08 -10.00
C MET A 105 -4.71 -3.94 -11.40
N LEU A 106 -3.56 -3.26 -11.48
CA LEU A 106 -2.81 -3.13 -12.72
C LEU A 106 -2.29 -4.49 -13.23
N ALA A 107 -1.89 -5.38 -12.32
CA ALA A 107 -1.48 -6.74 -12.67
C ALA A 107 -2.64 -7.55 -13.25
N PHE A 108 -3.81 -7.49 -12.61
CA PHE A 108 -5.04 -8.11 -13.16
C PHE A 108 -5.43 -7.54 -14.52
N LEU A 109 -5.35 -6.22 -14.71
CA LEU A 109 -5.61 -5.57 -15.99
C LEU A 109 -4.64 -6.07 -17.07
N HIS A 110 -3.36 -6.23 -16.74
CA HIS A 110 -2.35 -6.71 -17.69
C HIS A 110 -2.64 -8.15 -18.14
N VAL A 111 -3.05 -9.01 -17.20
CA VAL A 111 -3.46 -10.39 -17.50
C VAL A 111 -4.69 -10.40 -18.40
N HIS A 112 -5.75 -9.63 -18.07
CA HIS A 112 -6.99 -9.62 -18.85
C HIS A 112 -6.82 -9.01 -20.25
N ARG A 113 -6.00 -7.97 -20.40
CA ARG A 113 -5.74 -7.31 -21.69
C ARG A 113 -5.05 -8.21 -22.72
N ASN A 114 -4.33 -9.24 -22.28
CA ASN A 114 -3.68 -10.19 -23.19
C ASN A 114 -4.65 -11.31 -23.65
N SER A 115 -5.90 -11.32 -23.20
CA SER A 115 -6.89 -12.39 -23.40
C SER A 115 -8.16 -11.97 -24.16
N GLU A 116 -8.08 -11.03 -25.11
CA GLU A 116 -9.11 -10.64 -26.12
C GLU A 116 -9.89 -9.31 -25.93
N ASP A 117 -10.35 -8.78 -27.09
CA ASP A 117 -10.85 -7.45 -27.50
C ASP A 117 -12.10 -6.86 -26.79
N GLY A 118 -12.24 -7.04 -25.47
CA GLY A 118 -13.30 -6.39 -24.70
C GLY A 118 -12.77 -5.19 -23.92
N ALA A 119 -13.28 -3.99 -24.16
CA ALA A 119 -13.11 -2.85 -23.25
C ALA A 119 -13.77 -3.19 -21.89
N ALA A 120 -13.05 -3.93 -21.05
CA ALA A 120 -13.51 -4.37 -19.75
C ALA A 120 -13.73 -3.16 -18.82
N PRO A 121 -14.59 -3.25 -17.78
CA PRO A 121 -14.81 -2.19 -16.78
C PRO A 121 -13.61 -1.94 -15.84
N ILE A 122 -12.52 -2.69 -15.99
CA ILE A 122 -11.31 -2.66 -15.16
C ILE A 122 -10.54 -1.32 -15.20
N PRO A 123 -10.41 -0.56 -16.30
CA PRO A 123 -9.70 0.73 -16.29
C PRO A 123 -10.50 1.81 -15.54
N VAL A 124 -11.83 1.69 -15.48
CA VAL A 124 -12.67 2.65 -14.75
C VAL A 124 -12.42 2.54 -13.24
N ALA A 125 -12.39 1.33 -12.69
CA ALA A 125 -12.10 1.14 -11.28
C ALA A 125 -10.63 1.48 -10.92
N ALA A 126 -9.67 1.26 -11.83
CA ALA A 126 -8.29 1.72 -11.65
C ALA A 126 -8.20 3.26 -11.64
N LEU A 127 -8.96 3.94 -12.49
CA LEU A 127 -9.07 5.41 -12.51
C LEU A 127 -9.67 5.94 -11.21
N PHE A 128 -10.77 5.34 -10.72
CA PHE A 128 -11.37 5.71 -9.43
C PHE A 128 -10.36 5.57 -8.28
N MET A 129 -9.58 4.48 -8.24
CA MET A 129 -8.53 4.29 -7.24
C MET A 129 -7.40 5.32 -7.37
N PHE A 130 -7.01 5.67 -8.60
CA PHE A 130 -6.00 6.71 -8.83
C PHE A 130 -6.49 8.08 -8.33
N VAL A 131 -7.73 8.45 -8.64
CA VAL A 131 -8.36 9.68 -8.14
C VAL A 131 -8.43 9.68 -6.62
N PHE A 132 -8.80 8.56 -6.00
CA PHE A 132 -8.79 8.41 -4.54
C PHE A 132 -7.38 8.63 -3.96
N LEU A 133 -6.35 8.06 -4.58
CA LEU A 133 -4.96 8.20 -4.14
C LEU A 133 -4.48 9.66 -4.25
N CYS A 134 -4.83 10.35 -5.34
CA CYS A 134 -4.58 11.78 -5.48
C CYS A 134 -5.29 12.59 -4.40
N ALA A 135 -6.56 12.29 -4.09
CA ALA A 135 -7.31 12.97 -3.04
C ALA A 135 -6.65 12.79 -1.66
N VAL A 136 -6.23 11.57 -1.32
CA VAL A 136 -5.50 11.28 -0.07
C VAL A 136 -4.17 12.04 -0.02
N ALA A 137 -3.42 12.08 -1.13
CA ALA A 137 -2.17 12.83 -1.21
C ALA A 137 -2.38 14.34 -1.03
N ILE A 138 -3.45 14.91 -1.62
CA ILE A 138 -3.82 16.33 -1.45
C ILE A 138 -4.20 16.61 0.00
N LEU A 139 -4.98 15.75 0.64
CA LEU A 139 -5.35 15.90 2.06
C LEU A 139 -4.13 15.84 2.97
N PHE A 140 -3.20 14.90 2.70
CA PHE A 140 -1.92 14.81 3.41
C PHE A 140 -1.09 16.08 3.24
N LEU A 141 -0.95 16.59 2.01
CA LEU A 141 -0.23 17.82 1.70
C LEU A 141 -0.86 19.01 2.43
N PHE A 142 -2.18 19.14 2.39
CA PHE A 142 -2.91 20.20 3.08
C PHE A 142 -2.67 20.17 4.60
N HIS A 143 -2.77 18.99 5.21
CA HIS A 143 -2.55 18.84 6.65
C HIS A 143 -1.09 19.15 7.02
N THR A 144 -0.14 18.72 6.20
CA THR A 144 1.29 18.98 6.34
C THR A 144 1.60 20.47 6.21
N VAL A 145 1.06 21.15 5.20
CA VAL A 145 1.22 22.60 4.99
C VAL A 145 0.60 23.40 6.14
N ARG A 146 -0.61 23.05 6.58
CA ARG A 146 -1.26 23.71 7.73
C ARG A 146 -0.41 23.55 8.99
N TYR A 147 0.18 22.37 9.18
CA TYR A 147 1.06 22.07 10.29
C TYR A 147 2.37 22.88 10.24
N LEU A 148 3.03 22.93 9.08
CA LEU A 148 4.21 23.77 8.82
C LEU A 148 3.93 25.24 9.06
N ARG A 149 2.82 25.78 8.54
CA ARG A 149 2.42 27.18 8.78
C ARG A 149 2.25 27.48 10.26
N LYS A 150 1.70 26.53 11.03
CA LYS A 150 1.52 26.69 12.49
C LYS A 150 2.86 26.73 13.22
N ILE A 151 3.83 25.90 12.84
CA ILE A 151 5.19 25.94 13.40
C ILE A 151 5.90 27.24 13.03
N LEU A 152 5.88 27.63 11.75
CA LEU A 152 6.51 28.86 11.27
C LEU A 152 5.93 30.10 11.98
N LYS A 153 4.61 30.15 12.18
CA LYS A 153 3.98 31.23 12.95
C LYS A 153 4.42 31.22 14.42
N SER A 154 4.50 30.05 15.05
CA SER A 154 4.95 29.93 16.45
C SER A 154 6.42 30.31 16.63
N SER A 155 7.28 29.99 15.66
CA SER A 155 8.70 30.37 15.66
C SER A 155 8.90 31.86 15.43
N ARG A 156 8.04 32.49 14.61
CA ARG A 156 8.10 33.94 14.36
C ARG A 156 7.69 34.77 15.59
N ILE A 157 6.71 34.30 16.37
CA ILE A 157 6.28 34.98 17.61
C ILE A 157 7.41 34.94 18.66
N GLY A 158 8.02 33.77 18.87
CA GLY A 158 9.14 33.64 19.83
C GLY A 158 10.41 34.43 19.47
N HIS A 159 10.52 34.98 18.25
CA HIS A 159 11.64 35.85 17.86
C HIS A 159 11.33 37.35 17.99
N GLN A 160 10.06 37.74 18.21
CA GLN A 160 9.67 39.13 18.50
C GLN A 160 9.62 39.44 19.99
N ASP A 161 9.69 38.42 20.86
CA ASP A 161 9.61 38.53 22.31
C ASP A 161 11.00 38.52 23.01
N VAL A 162 12.10 38.65 22.24
CA VAL A 162 13.51 38.73 22.70
C VAL A 162 14.14 40.01 22.19
#